data_AF-A0A432SVU3-F1
#
_entry.id   AF-A0A432SVU3-F1
#
_cell.length_a   1.000
_cell.length_b   1.000
_cell.length_c   1.000
_cell.angle_alpha   90.00
_cell.angle_beta   90.00
_cell.angle_gamma   90.00
#
_symmetry.space_group_name_H-M   'P 1'
#
loop_
_entity.id
_entity.type
_entity.pdbx_description
1 polymer ?
#
loop_
_entity_poly.entity_id
_entity_poly.type
_entity_poly.pdbx_seq_one_letter_code
_entity_poly.pdbx_strand_id
1 'polypeptide(L)'
;MSEIVTEHIASLETMKKYPKSLFFKGNLALLKHPKVSIVGSRRVSQYTKEFTYRLANALASRGVCVVSGAAMGVDAVAHEGAGAENTIAVVANGLDIRYPMINKKLIESIENKGLVLSQFNDGFRA
;
A
#
# COMPACT_ATOMS: atom_id res chain seq x y z
N MET A 1 -13.55 0.48 -11.80
CA MET A 1 -12.69 1.46 -12.50
C MET A 1 -11.87 2.18 -11.43
N SER A 2 -10.68 2.69 -11.76
CA SER A 2 -9.94 3.52 -10.81
C SER A 2 -10.66 4.86 -10.62
N GLU A 3 -10.62 5.38 -9.40
CA GLU A 3 -11.21 6.67 -9.05
C GLU A 3 -10.10 7.68 -8.77
N ILE A 4 -10.37 8.98 -8.90
CA ILE A 4 -9.41 10.03 -8.61
C ILE A 4 -9.61 10.52 -7.18
N VAL A 5 -8.54 10.59 -6.41
CA VAL A 5 -8.54 11.22 -5.09
C VAL A 5 -8.77 12.72 -5.28
N THR A 6 -9.90 13.21 -4.77
CA THR A 6 -10.26 14.63 -4.79
C THR A 6 -9.91 15.34 -3.49
N GLU A 7 -9.74 14.58 -2.40
CA GLU A 7 -9.35 15.14 -1.10
C GLU A 7 -7.86 15.47 -1.06
N HIS A 8 -7.53 16.54 -0.35
CA HIS A 8 -6.15 16.96 -0.13
C HIS A 8 -5.50 16.13 0.98
N ILE A 9 -4.33 15.56 0.71
CA ILE A 9 -3.60 14.71 1.65
C ILE A 9 -2.44 15.53 2.25
N ALA A 10 -2.69 16.15 3.40
CA ALA A 10 -1.73 17.05 4.06
C ALA A 10 -0.31 16.45 4.23
N SER A 11 -0.19 15.15 4.50
CA SER A 11 1.13 14.51 4.65
C SER A 11 1.99 14.57 3.37
N LEU A 12 1.39 14.71 2.19
CA LEU A 12 2.10 14.80 0.91
C LEU A 12 2.62 16.22 0.61
N GLU A 13 2.22 17.24 1.36
CA GLU A 13 2.74 18.62 1.19
C GLU A 13 4.24 18.72 1.46
N THR A 14 4.77 17.80 2.26
CA THR A 14 6.20 17.72 2.58
C THR A 14 7.05 17.24 1.39
N MET A 15 6.42 16.68 0.34
CA MET A 15 7.11 16.29 -0.87
C MET A 15 7.55 17.52 -1.67
N LYS A 16 8.70 17.41 -2.37
CA LYS A 16 9.18 18.47 -3.28
C LYS A 16 8.13 18.93 -4.30
N LYS A 17 7.25 18.01 -4.71
CA LYS A 17 6.14 18.28 -5.61
C LYS A 17 4.94 17.43 -5.21
N TYR A 18 3.83 18.08 -4.91
CA TYR A 18 2.57 17.40 -4.68
C TYR A 18 2.10 16.68 -5.97
N PRO A 19 1.60 15.44 -5.90
CA PRO A 19 1.14 14.71 -7.08
C PRO A 19 0.05 15.47 -7.83
N LYS A 20 0.19 15.60 -9.16
CA LYS A 20 -0.85 16.27 -9.98
C LYS A 20 -2.17 15.50 -10.00
N SER A 21 -2.07 14.18 -9.94
CA SER A 21 -3.20 13.27 -9.93
C SER A 21 -2.82 12.08 -9.06
N LEU A 22 -3.78 11.58 -8.32
CA LEU A 22 -3.65 10.38 -7.52
C LEU A 22 -4.92 9.56 -7.71
N PHE A 23 -4.75 8.32 -8.15
CA PHE A 23 -5.81 7.35 -8.37
C PHE A 23 -5.90 6.43 -7.17
N PHE A 24 -7.09 5.94 -6.88
CA PHE A 24 -7.29 4.98 -5.81
C PHE A 24 -8.29 3.87 -6.14
N LYS A 25 -8.21 2.81 -5.34
CA LYS A 25 -9.24 1.78 -5.16
C LYS A 25 -9.33 1.42 -3.68
N GLY A 26 -10.55 1.25 -3.18
CA GLY A 26 -10.80 0.84 -1.80
C GLY A 26 -11.14 2.02 -0.88
N ASN A 27 -10.73 1.94 0.39
CA ASN A 27 -11.22 2.77 1.47
C ASN A 27 -10.31 3.97 1.79
N LEU A 28 -10.70 5.17 1.34
CA LEU A 28 -10.00 6.42 1.63
C LEU A 28 -9.96 6.79 3.12
N ALA A 29 -10.84 6.23 3.97
CA ALA A 29 -10.81 6.53 5.41
C ALA A 29 -9.45 6.18 6.04
N LEU A 30 -8.71 5.22 5.48
CA LEU A 30 -7.35 4.85 5.92
C LEU A 30 -6.35 6.01 5.85
N LEU A 31 -6.57 7.02 4.99
CA LEU A 31 -5.73 8.21 4.93
C LEU A 31 -5.76 9.02 6.22
N LYS A 32 -6.83 8.91 7.03
CA LYS A 32 -7.00 9.62 8.30
C LYS A 32 -6.31 8.93 9.48
N HIS A 33 -5.92 7.66 9.34
CA HIS A 33 -5.25 6.92 10.40
C HIS A 33 -3.80 7.40 10.59
N PRO A 34 -3.21 7.23 11.80
CA PRO A 34 -1.76 7.24 11.95
C PRO A 34 -1.14 6.22 10.99
N LYS A 35 -0.03 6.57 10.33
CA LYS A 35 0.56 5.74 9.27
C LYS A 35 2.03 5.47 9.57
N VAL A 36 2.47 4.24 9.29
CA VAL A 36 3.89 3.87 9.29
C VAL A 36 4.21 3.16 7.99
N SER A 37 5.27 3.60 7.32
CA SER A 37 5.77 2.91 6.14
C SER A 37 6.72 1.78 6.53
N ILE A 38 6.51 0.59 5.96
CA ILE A 38 7.41 -0.56 6.10
C ILE A 38 7.88 -0.94 4.71
N VAL A 39 9.19 -0.84 4.47
CA VAL A 39 9.85 -1.11 3.19
C VAL A 39 11.10 -1.92 3.41
N GLY A 40 11.55 -2.64 2.38
CA GLY A 40 12.81 -3.36 2.47
C GLY A 40 13.12 -4.26 1.28
N SER A 41 13.93 -5.29 1.53
CA SER A 41 14.44 -6.18 0.49
C SER A 41 13.31 -6.98 -0.20
N ARG A 42 13.47 -7.18 -1.52
CA ARG A 42 12.64 -8.11 -2.31
C ARG A 42 12.96 -9.59 -2.03
N ARG A 43 14.11 -9.86 -1.41
CA ARG A 43 14.54 -11.20 -0.96
C ARG A 43 14.69 -11.18 0.56
N VAL A 44 13.82 -11.90 1.25
CA VAL A 44 13.75 -11.88 2.71
C VAL A 44 14.20 -13.21 3.31
N SER A 45 14.96 -13.15 4.40
CA SER A 45 15.20 -14.31 5.25
C SER A 45 13.95 -14.66 6.06
N GLN A 46 13.88 -15.88 6.58
CA GLN A 46 12.77 -16.29 7.45
C GLN A 46 12.62 -15.38 8.67
N TYR A 47 13.75 -15.01 9.31
CA TYR A 47 13.77 -14.05 10.42
C TYR A 47 13.15 -12.70 10.03
N THR A 48 13.54 -12.15 8.87
CA THR A 48 13.01 -10.87 8.40
C THR A 48 11.51 -10.98 8.13
N LYS A 49 11.06 -12.09 7.56
CA LYS A 49 9.64 -12.34 7.31
C LYS A 49 8.84 -12.35 8.62
N GLU A 50 9.29 -13.11 9.62
CA GLU A 50 8.61 -13.20 10.91
C GLU A 50 8.59 -11.86 11.65
N PHE A 51 9.71 -11.15 11.67
CA PHE A 51 9.81 -9.86 12.34
C PHE A 51 8.91 -8.81 11.68
N THR A 52 8.97 -8.68 10.35
CA THR A 52 8.13 -7.74 9.58
C THR A 52 6.66 -8.03 9.78
N TYR A 53 6.24 -9.31 9.72
CA TYR A 53 4.86 -9.71 9.94
C TYR A 53 4.38 -9.30 11.34
N ARG A 54 5.15 -9.65 12.38
CA ARG A 54 4.80 -9.34 13.77
C ARG A 54 4.75 -7.83 14.04
N LEU A 55 5.68 -7.07 13.46
CA LEU A 55 5.70 -5.61 13.58
C LEU A 55 4.47 -4.99 12.93
N ALA A 56 4.17 -5.37 11.69
CA ALA A 56 3.01 -4.87 10.95
C ALA A 56 1.70 -5.22 11.66
N ASN A 57 1.59 -6.44 12.18
CA ASN A 57 0.44 -6.88 12.96
C ASN A 57 0.27 -6.06 14.24
N ALA A 58 1.35 -5.86 15.00
CA ALA A 58 1.31 -5.09 16.24
C ALA A 58 0.92 -3.62 16.02
N LEU A 59 1.35 -3.01 14.91
CA LEU A 59 0.94 -1.67 14.51
C LEU A 59 -0.55 -1.65 14.16
N ALA A 60 -1.00 -2.60 13.35
CA ALA A 60 -2.37 -2.66 12.90
C ALA A 60 -3.37 -2.89 14.04
N SER A 61 -3.06 -3.76 15.00
CA SER A 61 -3.89 -3.97 16.20
C SER A 61 -4.02 -2.72 17.08
N ARG A 62 -3.21 -1.68 16.85
CA ARG A 62 -3.26 -0.39 17.55
C ARG A 62 -3.84 0.74 16.68
N GLY A 63 -4.46 0.39 15.55
CA GLY A 63 -5.07 1.35 14.64
C GLY A 63 -4.08 2.15 13.80
N VAL A 64 -2.80 1.74 13.77
CA VAL A 64 -1.78 2.34 12.91
C VAL A 64 -1.83 1.64 11.55
N CYS A 65 -2.09 2.39 10.50
CA CYS A 65 -2.17 1.88 9.14
C CYS A 65 -0.77 1.67 8.56
N VAL A 66 -0.52 0.48 7.99
CA VAL A 66 0.76 0.15 7.36
C VAL A 66 0.75 0.57 5.89
N VAL A 67 1.77 1.30 5.46
CA VAL A 67 1.93 1.76 4.07
C VAL A 67 3.13 1.08 3.41
N SER A 68 2.96 0.49 2.24
CA SER A 68 4.06 -0.15 1.50
C SER A 68 3.78 -0.22 -0.01
N GLY A 69 4.71 -0.77 -0.79
CA GLY A 69 4.68 -0.76 -2.26
C GLY A 69 4.06 -2.00 -2.93
N ALA A 70 3.57 -2.96 -2.15
CA ALA A 70 3.09 -4.28 -2.61
C ALA A 70 4.10 -5.10 -3.45
N ALA A 71 5.40 -4.76 -3.40
CA ALA A 71 6.45 -5.54 -4.04
C ALA A 71 6.63 -6.92 -3.40
N MET A 72 7.48 -7.76 -4.00
CA MET A 72 7.91 -9.01 -3.36
C MET A 72 8.70 -8.72 -2.07
N GLY A 73 8.78 -9.70 -1.17
CA GLY A 73 9.61 -9.61 0.03
C GLY A 73 8.94 -8.81 1.14
N VAL A 74 9.65 -7.82 1.69
CA VAL A 74 9.21 -7.08 2.89
C VAL A 74 7.84 -6.44 2.71
N ASP A 75 7.57 -5.81 1.57
CA ASP A 75 6.30 -5.13 1.31
C ASP A 75 5.10 -6.08 1.40
N ALA A 76 5.17 -7.24 0.72
CA ALA A 76 4.12 -8.25 0.77
C ALA A 76 3.87 -8.73 2.20
N VAL A 77 4.94 -9.02 2.94
CA VAL A 77 4.85 -9.49 4.33
C VAL A 77 4.29 -8.42 5.26
N ALA A 78 4.62 -7.15 5.03
CA ALA A 78 4.07 -6.03 5.80
C ALA A 78 2.56 -5.90 5.60
N HIS A 79 2.08 -5.98 4.36
CA HIS A 79 0.64 -5.97 4.08
C HIS A 79 -0.06 -7.20 4.66
N GLU A 80 0.53 -8.40 4.54
CA GLU A 80 0.00 -9.63 5.14
C GLU A 80 -0.11 -9.53 6.66
N GLY A 81 0.90 -8.99 7.33
CA GLY A 81 0.91 -8.81 8.79
C GLY A 81 -0.08 -7.75 9.27
N ALA A 82 -0.20 -6.64 8.54
CA ALA A 82 -1.15 -5.58 8.85
C ALA A 82 -2.61 -6.01 8.65
N GLY A 83 -2.86 -6.92 7.70
CA GLY A 83 -4.19 -7.29 7.26
C GLY A 83 -4.76 -6.28 6.25
N ALA A 84 -5.53 -6.79 5.29
CA ALA A 84 -6.01 -6.00 4.16
C ALA A 84 -6.86 -4.79 4.57
N GLU A 85 -7.63 -4.87 5.67
CA GLU A 85 -8.50 -3.79 6.16
C GLU A 85 -7.72 -2.57 6.69
N ASN A 86 -6.42 -2.73 7.02
CA ASN A 86 -5.64 -1.69 7.70
C ASN A 86 -4.27 -1.47 7.04
N THR A 87 -4.27 -1.42 5.70
CA THR A 87 -3.06 -1.15 4.94
C THR A 87 -3.31 -0.37 3.66
N ILE A 88 -2.32 0.42 3.26
CA ILE A 88 -2.31 1.20 2.02
C ILE A 88 -1.16 0.70 1.13
N ALA A 89 -1.48 0.23 -0.07
CA ALA A 89 -0.49 -0.10 -1.09
C ALA A 89 -0.29 1.09 -2.05
N VAL A 90 0.95 1.57 -2.22
CA VAL A 90 1.30 2.61 -3.20
C VAL A 90 2.05 1.95 -4.35
N VAL A 91 1.40 1.80 -5.50
CA VAL A 91 1.93 1.02 -6.62
C VAL A 91 2.50 1.90 -7.73
N ALA A 92 3.43 1.33 -8.50
CA ALA A 92 4.13 2.03 -9.59
C ALA A 92 3.42 1.92 -10.96
N ASN A 93 2.37 1.11 -11.08
CA ASN A 93 1.61 0.93 -12.33
C ASN A 93 0.25 1.63 -12.24
N GLY A 94 -0.45 1.69 -13.37
CA GLY A 94 -1.91 1.92 -13.36
C GLY A 94 -2.62 0.90 -12.48
N LEU A 95 -3.73 1.31 -11.84
CA LEU A 95 -4.44 0.45 -10.88
C LEU A 95 -5.14 -0.75 -11.56
N ASP A 96 -5.29 -0.75 -12.88
CA ASP A 96 -5.73 -1.89 -13.66
C ASP A 96 -4.70 -3.04 -13.69
N ILE A 97 -3.42 -2.75 -13.40
CA ILE A 97 -2.31 -3.69 -13.49
C ILE A 97 -1.85 -4.14 -12.10
N ARG A 98 -2.11 -5.41 -11.77
CA ARG A 98 -1.57 -6.05 -10.55
C ARG A 98 -0.15 -6.56 -10.81
N TYR A 99 0.83 -5.88 -10.24
CA TYR A 99 2.23 -6.27 -10.32
C TYR A 99 2.90 -6.17 -8.95
N PRO A 100 3.77 -7.13 -8.57
CA PRO A 100 4.13 -8.33 -9.33
C PRO A 100 3.00 -9.36 -9.34
N MET A 101 2.91 -10.18 -10.40
CA MET A 101 1.81 -11.14 -10.57
C MET A 101 1.69 -12.14 -9.41
N ILE A 102 2.80 -12.48 -8.76
CA ILE A 102 2.83 -13.35 -7.58
C ILE A 102 2.02 -12.79 -6.40
N ASN A 103 1.95 -11.46 -6.28
CA ASN A 103 1.19 -10.77 -5.23
C ASN A 103 -0.21 -10.36 -5.69
N LYS A 104 -0.68 -10.83 -6.86
CA LYS A 104 -1.98 -10.42 -7.42
C LYS A 104 -3.12 -10.58 -6.41
N LYS A 105 -3.22 -11.73 -5.74
CA LYS A 105 -4.27 -12.00 -4.74
C LYS A 105 -4.18 -11.06 -3.54
N LEU A 106 -2.97 -10.72 -3.10
CA LEU A 106 -2.75 -9.79 -2.00
C LEU A 106 -3.21 -8.38 -2.40
N ILE A 107 -2.80 -7.91 -3.58
CA ILE A 107 -3.21 -6.61 -4.12
C ILE A 107 -4.73 -6.55 -4.25
N GLU A 108 -5.36 -7.57 -4.85
CA GLU A 108 -6.83 -7.66 -4.96
C GLU A 108 -7.50 -7.66 -3.58
N SER A 109 -6.91 -8.30 -2.58
CA SER A 109 -7.45 -8.24 -1.22
C SER A 109 -7.39 -6.83 -0.65
N ILE A 110 -6.32 -6.07 -0.90
CA ILE A 110 -6.18 -4.67 -0.45
C ILE A 110 -7.13 -3.76 -1.24
N GLU A 111 -7.30 -3.97 -2.56
CA GLU A 111 -8.26 -3.21 -3.37
C GLU A 111 -9.68 -3.29 -2.82
N ASN A 112 -10.06 -4.44 -2.28
CA ASN A 112 -11.42 -4.72 -1.79
C ASN A 112 -11.68 -4.28 -0.35
N LYS A 113 -10.63 -4.13 0.47
CA LYS A 113 -10.74 -4.02 1.93
C LYS A 113 -9.92 -2.86 2.50
N GLY A 114 -8.75 -2.65 1.92
CA GLY A 114 -7.82 -1.58 2.28
C GLY A 114 -7.86 -0.46 1.27
N LEU A 115 -6.70 0.08 0.94
CA LEU A 115 -6.56 1.15 -0.05
C LEU A 115 -5.36 0.89 -0.95
N VAL A 116 -5.54 1.05 -2.25
CA VAL A 116 -4.45 1.04 -3.23
C VAL A 116 -4.41 2.41 -3.89
N LEU A 117 -3.21 2.99 -4.00
CA LEU A 117 -2.96 4.30 -4.59
C LEU A 117 -1.96 4.19 -5.74
N SER A 118 -2.14 5.00 -6.77
CA SER A 118 -1.17 5.17 -7.85
C SER A 118 -1.22 6.59 -8.39
N GLN A 119 -0.07 7.16 -8.79
CA GLN A 119 -0.04 8.45 -9.49
C GLN A 119 -0.23 8.31 -11.01
N PHE A 120 -0.41 7.08 -11.51
CA PHE A 120 -0.44 6.77 -12.92
C PHE A 120 -1.84 6.32 -13.36
N ASN A 121 -2.26 6.79 -14.55
CA ASN A 121 -3.53 6.39 -15.16
C ASN A 121 -3.56 4.89 -15.48
N ASP A 122 -4.77 4.34 -15.62
CA ASP A 122 -4.96 2.97 -16.11
C ASP A 122 -4.21 2.75 -17.44
N GLY A 123 -3.57 1.59 -17.58
CA GLY A 123 -2.73 1.21 -18.71
C GLY A 123 -1.23 1.55 -18.58
N PHE A 124 -0.84 2.41 -17.63
CA PHE A 124 0.58 2.74 -17.41
C PHE A 124 1.35 1.56 -16.79
N ARG A 125 2.52 1.23 -17.37
CA ARG A 125 3.42 0.17 -16.91
C ARG A 125 4.82 0.75 -16.62
N ALA A 126 5.31 0.51 -15.41
CA ALA A 126 6.64 0.88 -14.95
C ALA A 126 7.71 -0.20 -15.25
#